data_AF-A0A2P7NXG1-F1
#
_entry.id   AF-A0A2P7NXG1-F1
#
_cell.length_a   1.000
_cell.length_b   1.000
_cell.length_c   1.000
_cell.angle_alpha   90.00
_cell.angle_beta   90.00
_cell.angle_gamma   90.00
#
_symmetry.space_group_name_H-M   'P 1'
#
loop_
_entity.id
_entity.type
_entity.pdbx_description
1 polymer ?
#
loop_
_entity_poly.entity_id
_entity_poly.type
_entity_poly.pdbx_seq_one_letter_code
_entity_poly.pdbx_strand_id
1 'polypeptide(L)'
;MGDTKKLIHIRNVSGNVNIGDSPEYQVSSAINELLKVLANKPFKFEIMMRRPSAETIIKINHNNLRSKKHVIKQYLDYSSKIEEAYLEIDSLVAFGKNTILRNIYDLYYSALDEVGIDYMSSIVDINLIRRNSDFIFDFIVQKLKNTVFESKNTPVIKEHIELGVNVVVAHAFIECIILENP
;
A
#
# COMPACT_ATOMS: atom_id res chain seq x y z
N MET A 1 -5.48 44.48 -7.73
CA MET A 1 -5.65 43.15 -8.36
C MET A 1 -6.85 42.50 -7.72
N GLY A 2 -7.90 42.24 -8.49
CA GLY A 2 -9.19 41.78 -7.98
C GLY A 2 -9.22 40.26 -7.79
N ASP A 3 -9.65 39.82 -6.61
CA ASP A 3 -9.91 38.40 -6.34
C ASP A 3 -11.17 37.95 -7.08
N THR A 4 -10.98 37.02 -8.01
CA THR A 4 -12.07 36.42 -8.77
C THR A 4 -12.75 35.38 -7.87
N LYS A 5 -13.88 35.72 -7.25
CA LYS A 5 -14.70 34.75 -6.49
C LYS A 5 -15.23 33.68 -7.44
N LYS A 6 -14.67 32.46 -7.32
CA LYS A 6 -15.11 31.29 -8.08
C LYS A 6 -16.38 30.71 -7.43
N LEU A 7 -17.50 30.80 -8.12
CA LEU A 7 -18.76 30.18 -7.69
C LEU A 7 -18.78 28.71 -8.11
N ILE A 8 -19.04 27.79 -7.17
CA ILE A 8 -19.16 26.35 -7.44
C ILE A 8 -20.60 25.93 -7.17
N HIS A 9 -21.28 25.41 -8.20
CA HIS A 9 -22.63 24.87 -8.09
C HIS A 9 -22.57 23.36 -7.84
N ILE A 10 -22.92 22.96 -6.63
CA ILE A 10 -23.03 21.56 -6.22
C ILE A 10 -24.48 21.12 -6.41
N ARG A 11 -24.72 20.11 -7.27
CA ARG A 11 -26.08 19.65 -7.62
C ARG A 11 -26.58 18.52 -6.71
N ASN A 12 -25.79 17.47 -6.51
CA ASN A 12 -26.10 16.34 -5.63
C ASN A 12 -24.82 15.88 -4.93
N VAL A 13 -24.87 15.65 -3.62
CA VAL A 13 -23.76 15.08 -2.83
C VAL A 13 -24.27 13.93 -1.99
N SER A 14 -23.59 12.80 -2.08
CA SER A 14 -23.72 11.70 -1.12
C SER A 14 -22.55 11.84 -0.13
N GLY A 15 -22.84 12.28 1.10
CA GLY A 15 -21.83 12.49 2.15
C GLY A 15 -21.67 13.95 2.57
N ASN A 16 -20.65 14.22 3.39
CA ASN A 16 -20.39 15.56 3.93
C ASN A 16 -19.66 16.45 2.92
N VAL A 17 -20.15 17.69 2.74
CA VAL A 17 -19.45 18.73 1.97
C VAL A 17 -18.61 19.55 2.93
N ASN A 18 -17.30 19.34 2.92
CA ASN A 18 -16.37 20.14 3.70
C ASN A 18 -15.80 21.25 2.82
N ILE A 19 -16.03 22.51 3.20
CA ILE A 19 -15.46 23.69 2.54
C ILE A 19 -14.32 24.18 3.44
N GLY A 20 -13.09 23.78 3.10
CA GLY A 20 -11.88 23.90 3.92
C GLY A 20 -11.02 22.64 3.75
N ASP A 21 -9.93 22.50 4.52
CA ASP A 21 -9.22 21.21 4.59
C ASP A 21 -10.20 20.15 5.13
N SER A 22 -10.36 19.04 4.41
CA SER A 22 -11.27 17.99 4.85
C SER A 22 -10.85 17.45 6.23
N PRO A 23 -11.80 17.07 7.12
CA PRO A 23 -11.49 16.46 8.41
C PRO A 23 -10.59 15.23 8.30
N GLU A 24 -10.62 14.53 7.16
CA GLU A 24 -9.73 13.42 6.86
C GLU A 24 -8.23 13.80 6.98
N TYR A 25 -7.85 15.01 6.57
CA TYR A 25 -6.47 15.52 6.67
C TYR A 25 -6.03 15.85 8.10
N GLN A 26 -6.93 15.80 9.08
CA GLN A 26 -6.63 16.01 10.50
C GLN A 26 -6.35 14.69 11.23
N VAL A 27 -6.55 13.54 10.58
CA VAL A 27 -6.38 12.22 11.17
C VAL A 27 -4.97 11.70 10.86
N SER A 28 -4.30 11.17 11.88
CA SER A 28 -3.01 10.49 11.71
C SER A 28 -3.22 9.07 11.21
N SER A 29 -2.30 8.58 10.37
CA SER A 29 -2.35 7.23 9.83
C SER A 29 -1.21 6.36 10.37
N ALA A 30 -1.52 5.10 10.68
CA ALA A 30 -0.54 4.11 11.14
C ALA A 30 0.53 3.82 10.07
N ILE A 31 0.17 3.81 8.78
CA ILE A 31 1.15 3.64 7.70
C ILE A 31 2.16 4.79 7.71
N ASN A 32 1.74 6.02 8.00
CA ASN A 32 2.64 7.16 8.05
C ASN A 32 3.64 7.10 9.21
N GLU A 33 3.21 6.62 10.38
CA GLU A 33 4.14 6.37 11.48
C GLU A 33 5.13 5.26 11.12
N LEU A 34 4.68 4.18 10.46
CA LEU A 34 5.57 3.13 9.97
C LEU A 34 6.60 3.67 8.96
N LEU A 35 6.17 4.52 8.02
CA LEU A 35 7.07 5.12 7.03
C LEU A 35 8.12 6.02 7.68
N LYS A 36 7.77 6.76 8.72
CA LYS A 36 8.75 7.56 9.50
C LYS A 36 9.75 6.67 10.23
N VAL A 37 9.27 5.62 10.89
CA VAL A 37 10.13 4.65 11.57
C VAL A 37 11.10 4.02 10.56
N LEU A 38 10.59 3.59 9.40
CA LEU A 38 11.40 3.00 8.34
C LEU A 38 12.44 3.98 7.78
N ALA A 39 12.06 5.25 7.58
CA ALA A 39 12.94 6.29 7.06
C ALA A 39 14.06 6.68 8.04
N ASN A 40 13.80 6.61 9.35
CA ASN A 40 14.77 6.94 10.39
C ASN A 40 15.78 5.82 10.66
N LYS A 41 15.56 4.60 10.13
CA LYS A 41 16.52 3.52 10.28
C LYS A 41 17.72 3.76 9.35
N PRO A 42 18.97 3.63 9.85
CA PRO A 42 20.15 3.86 9.04
C PRO A 42 20.15 2.90 7.85
N PHE A 43 20.15 3.48 6.65
CA PHE A 43 20.21 2.73 5.40
C PHE A 43 21.46 3.13 4.63
N LYS A 44 22.25 2.12 4.26
CA LYS A 44 23.30 2.27 3.27
C LYS A 44 22.83 1.54 2.02
N PHE A 45 22.74 2.27 0.91
CA PHE A 45 22.43 1.67 -0.38
C PHE A 45 23.59 0.77 -0.79
N GLU A 46 23.33 -0.53 -0.80
CA GLU A 46 24.26 -1.55 -1.27
C GLU A 46 23.55 -2.36 -2.34
N ILE A 47 24.17 -2.50 -3.51
CA ILE A 47 23.61 -3.33 -4.59
C ILE A 47 23.80 -4.79 -4.17
N MET A 48 22.82 -5.32 -3.44
CA MET A 48 22.79 -6.73 -3.08
C MET A 48 22.10 -7.50 -4.20
N MET A 49 22.78 -8.48 -4.79
CA MET A 49 22.15 -9.40 -5.75
C MET A 49 21.33 -10.48 -5.03
N ARG A 50 20.47 -10.07 -4.09
CA ARG A 50 19.57 -10.98 -3.38
C ARG A 50 18.57 -11.58 -4.37
N ARG A 51 18.38 -12.89 -4.25
CA ARG A 51 17.36 -13.63 -5.01
C ARG A 51 16.14 -13.84 -4.10
N PRO A 52 14.91 -13.72 -4.64
CA PRO A 52 13.72 -14.10 -3.88
C PRO A 52 13.78 -15.58 -3.50
N SER A 53 13.04 -15.96 -2.44
CA SER A 53 12.88 -17.37 -2.08
C SER A 53 12.18 -18.16 -3.19
N ALA A 54 12.32 -19.48 -3.18
CA ALA A 54 11.63 -20.36 -4.12
C ALA A 54 10.10 -20.16 -4.05
N GLU A 55 9.56 -20.07 -2.84
CA GLU A 55 8.13 -19.79 -2.58
C GLU A 55 7.69 -18.47 -3.20
N THR A 56 8.48 -17.39 -3.04
CA THR A 56 8.19 -16.09 -3.66
C THR A 56 8.15 -16.20 -5.18
N ILE A 57 9.08 -16.95 -5.79
CA ILE A 57 9.13 -17.17 -7.24
C ILE A 57 7.90 -17.95 -7.71
N ILE A 58 7.50 -19.00 -6.97
CA ILE A 58 6.30 -19.77 -7.27
C ILE A 58 5.07 -18.88 -7.21
N LYS A 59 4.92 -18.05 -6.16
CA LYS A 59 3.78 -17.12 -6.03
C LYS A 59 3.74 -16.07 -7.14
N ILE A 60 4.89 -15.51 -7.54
CA ILE A 60 4.99 -14.58 -8.69
C ILE A 60 4.47 -15.25 -9.97
N ASN A 61 4.85 -16.51 -10.22
CA ASN A 61 4.42 -17.25 -11.41
C ASN A 61 2.96 -17.70 -11.32
N HIS A 62 2.51 -18.08 -10.13
CA HIS A 62 1.11 -18.43 -9.85
C HIS A 62 0.20 -17.24 -10.17
N ASN A 63 0.55 -16.03 -9.75
CA ASN A 63 -0.24 -14.83 -10.04
C ASN A 63 0.08 -14.17 -11.40
N ASN A 64 1.05 -14.65 -12.17
CA ASN A 64 1.47 -14.00 -13.42
C ASN A 64 1.86 -12.51 -13.21
N LEU A 65 2.49 -12.18 -12.08
CA LEU A 65 2.98 -10.83 -11.79
C LEU A 65 4.19 -10.52 -12.68
N ARG A 66 4.11 -9.48 -13.52
CA ARG A 66 5.12 -9.21 -14.57
C ARG A 66 5.90 -7.94 -14.27
N SER A 67 5.25 -6.79 -14.35
CA SER A 67 5.91 -5.48 -14.29
C SER A 67 6.32 -5.10 -12.86
N LYS A 68 5.74 -5.73 -11.84
CA LYS A 68 5.98 -5.40 -10.41
C LYS A 68 7.04 -6.25 -9.71
N LYS A 69 7.73 -7.14 -10.43
CA LYS A 69 8.84 -7.93 -9.87
C LYS A 69 9.97 -7.06 -9.30
N HIS A 70 10.17 -5.86 -9.82
CA HIS A 70 11.18 -4.92 -9.30
C HIS A 70 10.85 -4.42 -7.89
N VAL A 71 9.56 -4.27 -7.55
CA VAL A 71 9.11 -3.90 -6.19
C VAL A 71 9.37 -5.03 -5.20
N ILE A 72 9.12 -6.28 -5.62
CA ILE A 72 9.49 -7.46 -4.83
C ILE A 72 11.00 -7.54 -4.62
N LYS A 73 11.79 -7.23 -5.65
CA LYS A 73 13.25 -7.16 -5.52
C LYS A 73 13.69 -6.07 -4.55
N GLN A 74 13.06 -4.89 -4.61
CA GLN A 74 13.31 -3.79 -3.68
C GLN A 74 13.07 -4.23 -2.24
N TYR A 75 12.01 -4.98 -1.96
CA TYR A 75 11.77 -5.52 -0.61
C TYR A 75 12.92 -6.39 -0.07
N LEU A 76 13.60 -7.18 -0.91
CA LEU A 76 14.68 -8.07 -0.44
C LEU A 76 15.84 -7.31 0.22
N ASP A 77 16.05 -6.04 -0.14
CA ASP A 77 17.08 -5.18 0.46
C ASP A 77 16.61 -4.54 1.78
N TYR A 78 15.29 -4.56 2.03
CA TYR A 78 14.63 -3.92 3.17
C TYR A 78 13.90 -4.89 4.11
N SER A 79 13.88 -6.19 3.81
CA SER A 79 13.07 -7.19 4.52
C SER A 79 13.30 -7.20 6.03
N SER A 80 14.55 -7.15 6.50
CA SER A 80 14.84 -7.08 7.94
C SER A 80 14.37 -5.76 8.56
N LYS A 81 14.54 -4.65 7.85
CA LYS A 81 14.22 -3.30 8.35
C LYS A 81 12.72 -3.10 8.48
N ILE A 82 11.93 -3.63 7.54
CA ILE A 82 10.47 -3.52 7.60
C ILE A 82 9.90 -4.38 8.74
N GLU A 83 10.45 -5.57 9.00
CA GLU A 83 10.07 -6.36 10.18
C GLU A 83 10.40 -5.64 11.49
N GLU A 84 11.61 -5.08 11.61
CA GLU A 84 11.98 -4.24 12.76
C GLU A 84 11.06 -3.02 12.90
N ALA A 85 10.70 -2.38 11.80
CA ALA A 85 9.80 -1.23 11.80
C ALA A 85 8.38 -1.63 12.24
N TYR A 86 7.90 -2.81 11.89
CA TYR A 86 6.63 -3.32 12.39
C TYR A 86 6.66 -3.64 13.88
N LEU A 87 7.75 -4.22 14.41
CA LEU A 87 7.88 -4.44 15.85
C LEU A 87 7.86 -3.11 16.62
N GLU A 88 8.52 -2.09 16.08
CA GLU A 88 8.52 -0.75 16.65
C GLU A 88 7.13 -0.11 16.55
N ILE A 89 6.40 -0.30 15.44
CA ILE A 89 5.07 0.29 15.29
C ILE A 89 4.05 -0.28 16.27
N ASP A 90 4.12 -1.57 16.59
CA ASP A 90 3.24 -2.20 17.59
C ASP A 90 3.46 -1.64 19.00
N SER A 91 4.63 -1.01 19.26
CA SER A 91 4.91 -0.29 20.51
C SER A 91 4.38 1.14 20.53
N LEU A 92 4.19 1.76 19.37
CA LEU A 92 3.72 3.14 19.21
C LEU A 92 2.20 3.24 19.00
N VAL A 93 1.63 2.27 18.28
CA VAL A 93 0.23 2.20 17.90
C VAL A 93 -0.28 0.82 18.27
N ALA A 94 -1.35 0.76 19.08
CA ALA A 94 -1.98 -0.50 19.45
C ALA A 94 -2.39 -1.27 18.18
N PHE A 95 -1.90 -2.51 18.03
CA PHE A 95 -2.12 -3.34 16.85
C PHE A 95 -1.68 -2.68 15.53
N GLY A 96 -0.63 -1.87 15.56
CA GLY A 96 -0.17 -1.08 14.41
C GLY A 96 0.13 -1.94 13.18
N LYS A 97 0.91 -3.02 13.30
CA LYS A 97 1.21 -3.96 12.20
C LYS A 97 -0.09 -4.52 11.62
N ASN A 98 -0.95 -5.06 12.48
CA ASN A 98 -2.21 -5.68 12.06
C ASN A 98 -3.17 -4.67 11.40
N THR A 99 -3.23 -3.44 11.91
CA THR A 99 -4.04 -2.35 11.34
C THR A 99 -3.58 -2.00 9.93
N ILE A 100 -2.26 -1.91 9.71
CA ILE A 100 -1.66 -1.61 8.41
C ILE A 100 -1.91 -2.76 7.42
N LEU A 101 -1.62 -4.00 7.82
CA LEU A 101 -1.85 -5.17 6.97
C LEU A 101 -3.33 -5.35 6.64
N ARG A 102 -4.22 -5.07 7.60
CA ARG A 102 -5.67 -5.11 7.36
C ARG A 102 -6.11 -4.07 6.33
N ASN A 103 -5.61 -2.84 6.41
CA ASN A 103 -5.87 -1.82 5.40
C ASN A 103 -5.44 -2.30 4.00
N ILE A 104 -4.22 -2.84 3.88
CA ILE A 104 -3.73 -3.38 2.60
C ILE A 104 -4.62 -4.51 2.07
N TYR A 105 -5.11 -5.38 2.96
CA TYR A 105 -6.04 -6.44 2.61
C TYR A 105 -7.40 -5.92 2.15
N ASP A 106 -7.94 -4.90 2.81
CA ASP A 106 -9.19 -4.25 2.39
C ASP A 106 -9.01 -3.53 1.03
N LEU A 107 -7.82 -2.96 0.76
CA LEU A 107 -7.46 -2.42 -0.56
C LEU A 107 -7.34 -3.50 -1.64
N TYR A 108 -6.93 -4.72 -1.28
CA TYR A 108 -6.94 -5.85 -2.20
C TYR A 108 -8.36 -6.19 -2.63
N TYR A 109 -9.31 -6.32 -1.70
CA TYR A 109 -10.71 -6.52 -2.05
C TYR A 109 -11.29 -5.38 -2.87
N SER A 110 -10.96 -4.13 -2.52
CA SER A 110 -11.34 -2.97 -3.33
C SER A 110 -10.81 -3.08 -4.76
N ALA A 111 -9.59 -3.59 -4.94
CA ALA A 111 -9.03 -3.83 -6.28
C ALA A 111 -9.75 -4.96 -7.02
N LEU A 112 -10.18 -6.02 -6.31
CA LEU A 112 -10.98 -7.11 -6.88
C LEU A 112 -12.34 -6.60 -7.37
N ASP A 113 -13.00 -5.74 -6.58
CA ASP A 113 -14.26 -5.09 -6.96
C ASP A 113 -14.10 -4.27 -8.26
N GLU A 114 -13.03 -3.48 -8.38
CA GLU A 114 -12.75 -2.64 -9.55
C GLU A 114 -12.56 -3.45 -10.85
N VAL A 115 -12.08 -4.70 -10.75
CA VAL A 115 -11.93 -5.60 -11.90
C VAL A 115 -13.07 -6.63 -12.01
N GLY A 116 -14.10 -6.51 -11.18
CA GLY A 116 -15.31 -7.35 -11.23
C GLY A 116 -15.07 -8.81 -10.83
N ILE A 117 -14.15 -9.08 -9.91
CA ILE A 117 -13.91 -10.44 -9.38
C ILE A 117 -14.86 -10.71 -8.22
N ASP A 118 -15.73 -11.71 -8.36
CA ASP A 118 -16.56 -12.21 -7.27
C ASP A 118 -15.76 -13.14 -6.35
N TYR A 119 -15.45 -12.64 -5.16
CA TYR A 119 -14.74 -13.34 -4.10
C TYR A 119 -15.66 -13.91 -3.01
N MET A 120 -16.98 -13.72 -3.13
CA MET A 120 -17.98 -14.32 -2.22
C MET A 120 -18.42 -15.71 -2.70
N SER A 121 -18.23 -15.99 -4.00
CA SER A 121 -18.37 -17.33 -4.56
C SER A 121 -17.34 -18.31 -3.97
N SER A 122 -17.67 -19.61 -3.96
CA SER A 122 -16.79 -20.65 -3.38
C SER A 122 -15.49 -20.88 -4.16
N ILE A 123 -15.34 -20.31 -5.37
CA ILE A 123 -14.16 -20.46 -6.21
C ILE A 123 -13.83 -19.12 -6.86
N VAL A 124 -12.84 -18.43 -6.30
CA VAL A 124 -12.24 -17.24 -6.91
C VAL A 124 -11.62 -17.62 -8.26
N ASP A 125 -11.99 -16.92 -9.34
CA ASP A 125 -11.40 -17.17 -10.66
C ASP A 125 -9.95 -16.67 -10.72
N ILE A 126 -9.03 -17.58 -10.45
CA ILE A 126 -7.58 -17.34 -10.52
C ILE A 126 -7.14 -16.82 -11.90
N ASN A 127 -7.82 -17.16 -12.99
CA ASN A 127 -7.45 -16.65 -14.31
C ASN A 127 -7.72 -15.15 -14.42
N LEU A 128 -8.78 -14.68 -13.79
CA LEU A 128 -9.14 -13.27 -13.76
C LEU A 128 -8.16 -12.49 -12.89
N ILE A 129 -7.75 -13.04 -11.75
CA ILE A 129 -6.66 -12.49 -10.92
C ILE A 129 -5.36 -12.42 -11.71
N ARG A 130 -4.95 -13.50 -12.39
CA ARG A 130 -3.70 -13.56 -13.18
C ARG A 130 -3.64 -12.54 -14.31
N ARG A 131 -4.79 -12.20 -14.91
CA ARG A 131 -4.88 -11.19 -15.97
C ARG A 131 -4.77 -9.77 -15.41
N ASN A 132 -5.21 -9.56 -14.17
CA ASN A 132 -5.27 -8.25 -13.52
C ASN A 132 -4.22 -8.05 -12.43
N SER A 133 -3.30 -8.99 -12.20
CA SER A 133 -2.39 -8.97 -11.04
C SER A 133 -1.51 -7.73 -10.97
N ASP A 134 -0.97 -7.27 -12.11
CA ASP A 134 -0.19 -6.03 -12.15
C ASP A 134 -1.06 -4.80 -11.83
N PHE A 135 -2.31 -4.77 -12.30
CA PHE A 135 -3.27 -3.71 -12.00
C PHE A 135 -3.65 -3.71 -10.52
N ILE A 136 -3.99 -4.86 -9.95
CA ILE A 136 -4.35 -5.01 -8.54
C ILE A 136 -3.20 -4.51 -7.65
N PHE A 137 -1.97 -4.91 -7.97
CA PHE A 137 -0.79 -4.47 -7.23
C PHE A 137 -0.60 -2.95 -7.31
N ASP A 138 -0.72 -2.37 -8.51
CA ASP A 138 -0.63 -0.92 -8.70
C ASP A 138 -1.73 -0.16 -7.99
N PHE A 139 -2.95 -0.67 -8.04
CA PHE A 139 -4.10 -0.06 -7.38
C PHE A 139 -3.84 0.07 -5.88
N ILE A 140 -3.37 -1.00 -5.23
CA ILE A 140 -3.02 -1.00 -3.81
C ILE A 140 -1.91 0.03 -3.53
N VAL A 141 -0.83 0.03 -4.33
CA VAL A 141 0.27 1.00 -4.19
C VAL A 141 -0.23 2.44 -4.28
N GLN A 142 -1.08 2.75 -5.28
CA GLN A 142 -1.59 4.10 -5.49
C GLN A 142 -2.56 4.52 -4.38
N LYS A 143 -3.48 3.65 -3.98
CA LYS A 143 -4.40 3.94 -2.88
C LYS A 143 -3.66 4.15 -1.56
N LEU A 144 -2.65 3.33 -1.27
CA LEU A 144 -1.85 3.50 -0.06
C LEU A 144 -1.03 4.80 -0.10
N LYS A 145 -0.48 5.19 -1.26
CA LYS A 145 0.16 6.50 -1.44
C LYS A 145 -0.80 7.65 -1.19
N ASN A 146 -2.02 7.58 -1.72
CA ASN A 146 -3.03 8.61 -1.51
C ASN A 146 -3.35 8.73 -0.01
N THR A 147 -3.58 7.61 0.69
CA THR A 147 -3.77 7.61 2.14
C THR A 147 -2.61 8.27 2.87
N VAL A 148 -1.36 8.03 2.43
CA VAL A 148 -0.17 8.65 3.03
C VAL A 148 -0.21 10.16 2.88
N PHE A 149 -0.45 10.68 1.67
CA PHE A 149 -0.48 12.12 1.38
C PHE A 149 -1.71 12.83 1.96
N GLU A 150 -2.80 12.11 2.19
CA GLU A 150 -4.06 12.64 2.72
C GLU A 150 -4.10 12.66 4.26
N SER A 151 -3.02 12.29 4.94
CA SER A 151 -2.99 12.17 6.41
C SER A 151 -2.21 13.30 7.08
N LYS A 152 -2.60 13.65 8.32
CA LYS A 152 -1.95 14.73 9.09
C LYS A 152 -0.46 14.53 9.31
N ASN A 153 -0.05 13.28 9.46
CA ASN A 153 1.29 12.89 9.87
C ASN A 153 2.17 12.46 8.67
N THR A 154 1.90 13.00 7.48
CA THR A 154 2.65 12.70 6.24
C THR A 154 4.16 12.87 6.41
N PRO A 155 5.00 11.89 6.00
CA PRO A 155 6.46 12.06 5.99
C PRO A 155 6.90 13.19 5.06
N VAL A 156 7.97 13.90 5.42
CA VAL A 156 8.41 15.11 4.69
C VAL A 156 9.05 14.79 3.33
N ILE A 157 9.69 13.63 3.20
CA ILE A 157 10.51 13.28 2.03
C ILE A 157 9.73 12.30 1.15
N LYS A 158 9.48 12.70 -0.10
CA LYS A 158 8.68 11.94 -1.07
C LYS A 158 9.31 10.59 -1.42
N GLU A 159 10.63 10.55 -1.58
CA GLU A 159 11.37 9.33 -1.93
C GLU A 159 11.24 8.27 -0.83
N HIS A 160 11.17 8.69 0.44
CA HIS A 160 10.92 7.78 1.56
C HIS A 160 9.50 7.21 1.54
N ILE A 161 8.52 8.02 1.13
CA ILE A 161 7.13 7.55 0.92
C ILE A 161 7.09 6.53 -0.21
N GLU A 162 7.65 6.86 -1.37
CA GLU A 162 7.62 5.97 -2.54
C GLU A 162 8.30 4.63 -2.27
N LEU A 163 9.51 4.67 -1.69
CA LEU A 163 10.24 3.49 -1.28
C LEU A 163 9.50 2.69 -0.21
N GLY A 164 9.06 3.35 0.86
CA GLY A 164 8.45 2.66 2.00
C GLY A 164 7.11 2.03 1.65
N VAL A 165 6.27 2.71 0.85
CA VAL A 165 5.02 2.11 0.35
C VAL A 165 5.30 0.88 -0.51
N ASN A 166 6.28 0.95 -1.42
CA ASN A 166 6.66 -0.21 -2.23
C ASN A 166 7.11 -1.39 -1.37
N VAL A 167 7.96 -1.14 -0.36
CA VAL A 167 8.45 -2.17 0.57
C VAL A 167 7.30 -2.78 1.37
N VAL A 168 6.36 -1.97 1.86
CA VAL A 168 5.19 -2.42 2.63
C VAL A 168 4.25 -3.29 1.79
N VAL A 169 3.95 -2.88 0.55
CA VAL A 169 3.07 -3.67 -0.34
C VAL A 169 3.76 -4.97 -0.78
N ALA A 170 5.07 -4.93 -1.05
CA ALA A 170 5.84 -6.13 -1.34
C ALA A 170 5.90 -7.10 -0.16
N HIS A 171 6.02 -6.58 1.06
CA HIS A 171 5.93 -7.38 2.28
C HIS A 171 4.57 -8.08 2.38
N ALA A 172 3.46 -7.35 2.19
CA ALA A 172 2.12 -7.92 2.18
C ALA A 172 1.93 -9.02 1.10
N PHE A 173 2.56 -8.87 -0.06
CA PHE A 173 2.56 -9.91 -1.09
C PHE A 173 3.28 -11.19 -0.62
N ILE A 174 4.45 -11.04 0.01
CA ILE A 174 5.27 -12.17 0.49
C ILE A 174 4.61 -12.87 1.68
N GLU A 175 4.02 -12.10 2.60
CA GLU A 175 3.28 -12.61 3.77
C GLU A 175 1.86 -13.09 3.43
N CYS A 176 1.57 -13.36 2.16
CA CYS A 176 0.31 -13.97 1.74
C CYS A 176 -0.95 -13.14 2.04
N ILE A 177 -0.81 -11.84 2.27
CA ILE A 177 -1.93 -10.92 2.54
C ILE A 177 -2.66 -10.54 1.25
N ILE A 178 -1.93 -10.36 0.14
CA ILE A 178 -2.49 -9.99 -1.16
C ILE A 178 -2.05 -10.96 -2.23
N LEU A 179 -2.90 -11.09 -3.27
CA LEU A 179 -2.77 -12.05 -4.37
C LEU A 179 -2.76 -13.52 -3.89
N GLU A 180 -3.23 -14.42 -4.75
CA GLU A 180 -3.51 -15.80 -4.36
C GLU A 180 -2.24 -16.62 -4.10
N ASN A 181 -2.36 -17.62 -3.25
CA ASN A 181 -1.26 -18.52 -2.93
C ASN A 181 -1.32 -19.78 -3.81
N PRO A 182 -0.15 -20.31 -4.22
CA PRO A 182 -0.05 -21.46 -5.10
C PRO A 182 -0.56 -22.78 -4.52
#